data_AF-A0A6A5AR18-F1
#
_entry.id   AF-A0A6A5AR18-F1
#
_cell.length_a   1.000
_cell.length_b   1.000
_cell.length_c   1.000
_cell.angle_alpha   90.00
_cell.angle_beta   90.00
_cell.angle_gamma   90.00
#
_symmetry.space_group_name_H-M   'P 1'
#
loop_
_entity.id
_entity.type
_entity.pdbx_description
1 polymer ?
#
loop_
_entity_poly.entity_id
_entity_poly.type
_entity_poly.pdbx_seq_one_letter_code
_entity_poly.pdbx_strand_id
1 'polypeptide(L)'
;MDRFGRTAGEAFNVVRGHMHLLVSLFLLMIPADMPELQRAQDINYVVASLYPKMTPPDAFSLFGELINKCLHDKWKSVDDVLHAWKHS
;
A
#
# COMPACT_ATOMS: atom_id res chain seq x y z
N MET A 1 -19.06 -5.78 -3.67
CA MET A 1 -17.75 -6.06 -3.05
C MET A 1 -17.78 -7.44 -2.45
N ASP A 2 -16.85 -8.29 -2.88
CA ASP A 2 -16.70 -9.64 -2.35
C ASP A 2 -16.20 -9.62 -0.90
N ARG A 3 -16.29 -10.78 -0.22
CA ARG A 3 -15.82 -10.96 1.16
C ARG A 3 -14.38 -10.48 1.35
N PHE A 4 -13.51 -10.73 0.38
CA PHE A 4 -12.13 -10.24 0.37
C PHE A 4 -12.04 -8.71 0.42
N GLY A 5 -12.74 -8.01 -0.47
CA GLY A 5 -12.71 -6.55 -0.52
C GLY A 5 -13.21 -5.88 0.76
N ARG A 6 -14.23 -6.47 1.39
CA ARG A 6 -14.71 -6.02 2.70
C ARG A 6 -13.66 -6.18 3.80
N THR A 7 -13.14 -7.38 3.98
CA THR A 7 -12.13 -7.65 5.02
C THR A 7 -10.87 -6.84 4.80
N ALA A 8 -10.43 -6.65 3.55
CA ALA A 8 -9.25 -5.86 3.23
C ALA A 8 -9.46 -4.35 3.51
N GLY A 9 -10.63 -3.80 3.18
CA GLY A 9 -10.98 -2.41 3.50
C GLY A 9 -11.10 -2.15 5.01
N GLU A 10 -11.64 -3.10 5.77
CA GLU A 10 -11.68 -3.05 7.24
C GLU A 10 -10.27 -3.07 7.83
N ALA A 11 -9.42 -4.01 7.38
CA ALA A 11 -8.03 -4.10 7.80
C ALA A 11 -7.25 -2.81 7.48
N PHE A 12 -7.47 -2.23 6.29
CA PHE A 12 -6.85 -0.96 5.89
C PHE A 12 -7.18 0.17 6.86
N ASN A 13 -8.45 0.29 7.29
CA ASN A 13 -8.84 1.29 8.29
C ASN A 13 -8.20 1.07 9.66
N VAL A 14 -8.05 -0.19 10.10
CA VAL A 14 -7.34 -0.51 11.35
C VAL A 14 -5.87 -0.08 11.26
N VAL A 15 -5.19 -0.40 10.15
CA VAL A 15 -3.80 -0.03 9.91
C VAL A 15 -3.62 1.50 9.89
N ARG A 16 -4.52 2.22 9.21
CA ARG A 16 -4.53 3.70 9.17
C ARG A 16 -4.70 4.32 10.55
N GLY A 17 -5.53 3.71 11.41
CA GLY A 17 -5.70 4.15 12.80
C GLY A 17 -4.41 4.08 13.63
N HIS A 18 -3.46 3.24 13.24
CA HIS A 18 -2.17 3.07 13.91
C HIS A 18 -1.00 3.68 13.13
N MET A 19 -1.25 4.63 12.21
CA MET A 19 -0.21 5.19 11.34
C MET A 19 0.97 5.77 12.11
N HIS A 20 0.74 6.43 13.26
CA HIS A 20 1.80 7.06 14.04
C HIS A 20 2.78 6.03 14.62
N LEU A 21 2.29 4.84 14.96
CA LEU A 21 3.12 3.72 15.41
C LEU A 21 3.96 3.19 14.25
N LEU A 22 3.34 2.97 13.08
CA LEU A 22 4.04 2.49 11.88
C LEU A 22 5.14 3.46 11.44
N VAL A 23 4.87 4.76 11.44
CA VAL A 23 5.86 5.79 11.13
C VAL A 23 7.03 5.77 12.11
N SER A 24 6.74 5.66 13.41
CA SER A 24 7.78 5.55 14.44
C SER A 24 8.65 4.31 14.23
N LEU A 25 8.05 3.17 13.90
CA LEU A 25 8.78 1.93 13.61
C LEU A 25 9.66 2.08 12.36
N PHE A 26 9.16 2.65 11.27
CA PHE A 26 9.97 2.88 10.07
C PHE A 26 11.11 3.87 10.29
N LEU A 27 10.90 4.91 11.11
CA LEU A 27 11.97 5.85 11.48
C LEU A 27 13.09 5.16 12.27
N LEU A 28 12.73 4.22 13.15
CA LEU A 28 13.69 3.41 13.90
C LEU A 28 14.45 2.40 13.02
N MET A 29 13.97 2.11 11.81
CA MET A 29 14.63 1.24 10.83
C MET A 29 15.64 1.97 9.94
N ILE A 30 15.58 3.31 9.84
CA ILE A 30 16.58 4.11 9.10
C ILE A 30 18.03 3.85 9.57
N PRO A 31 18.34 3.85 10.89
CA PRO A 31 19.70 3.58 11.35
C PRO A 31 20.13 2.10 11.23
N ALA A 32 19.26 1.20 10.77
CA ALA A 32 19.59 -0.22 10.57
C ALA A 32 20.28 -0.51 9.23
N ASP A 33 20.72 0.54 8.51
CA ASP A 33 21.45 0.49 7.23
C ASP A 33 20.69 -0.28 6.12
N MET A 34 19.36 -0.14 6.10
CA MET A 34 18.51 -0.70 5.06
C MET A 34 18.62 0.15 3.79
N PRO A 35 19.16 -0.38 2.68
CA PRO A 35 19.46 0.43 1.49
C PRO A 35 18.21 1.04 0.84
N GLU A 36 17.03 0.45 1.06
CA GLU A 36 15.74 0.94 0.57
C GLU A 36 15.13 2.09 1.40
N LEU A 37 15.70 2.43 2.56
CA LEU A 37 15.12 3.37 3.53
C LEU A 37 16.19 4.32 4.12
N GLN A 38 16.86 5.07 3.25
CA GLN A 38 18.03 5.90 3.62
C GLN A 38 17.64 7.30 4.12
N ARG A 39 16.46 7.82 3.76
CA ARG A 39 16.05 9.18 4.11
C ARG A 39 14.68 9.18 4.77
N ALA A 40 14.50 10.05 5.76
CA ALA A 40 13.19 10.28 6.38
C ALA A 40 12.11 10.71 5.36
N GLN A 41 12.53 11.25 4.20
CA GLN A 41 11.64 11.54 3.08
C GLN A 41 11.02 10.30 2.43
N ASP A 42 11.68 9.13 2.50
CA ASP A 42 11.17 7.88 1.94
C ASP A 42 9.96 7.38 2.76
N ILE A 43 9.90 7.72 4.05
CA ILE A 43 8.76 7.43 4.94
C ILE A 43 7.54 8.29 4.59
N ASN A 44 7.74 9.48 4.02
CA ASN A 44 6.62 10.34 3.60
C ASN A 44 5.74 9.66 2.55
N TYR A 45 6.31 8.80 1.69
CA TYR A 45 5.53 8.01 0.74
C TYR A 45 4.58 7.04 1.46
N VAL A 46 5.07 6.35 2.49
CA VAL A 46 4.26 5.42 3.30
C VAL A 46 3.14 6.17 4.02
N VAL A 47 3.46 7.32 4.62
CA VAL A 47 2.47 8.19 5.27
C VAL A 47 1.42 8.67 4.28
N ALA A 48 1.84 9.15 3.10
CA ALA A 48 0.93 9.61 2.05
C ALA A 48 0.01 8.48 1.57
N SER A 49 0.54 7.27 1.42
CA SER A 49 -0.21 6.08 0.97
C SER A 49 -1.26 5.58 1.98
N LEU A 50 -1.16 5.99 3.24
CA LEU A 50 -2.17 5.72 4.28
C LEU A 50 -3.30 6.76 4.29
N TYR A 51 -3.26 7.78 3.43
CA TYR A 51 -4.29 8.81 3.30
C TYR A 51 -4.74 9.38 4.66
N PRO A 52 -3.85 10.01 5.45
CA PRO A 52 -4.09 10.35 6.86
C PRO A 52 -5.29 11.27 7.11
N LYS A 53 -5.67 12.08 6.10
CA LYS A 53 -6.78 13.06 6.18
C LYS A 53 -8.12 12.50 5.69
N MET A 54 -8.15 11.28 5.18
CA MET A 54 -9.35 10.69 4.58
C MET A 54 -10.23 10.06 5.66
N THR A 55 -11.55 10.11 5.51
CA THR A 55 -12.44 9.48 6.50
C THR A 55 -12.42 7.95 6.35
N PRO A 56 -12.77 7.18 7.39
CA PRO A 56 -12.88 5.72 7.29
C PRO A 56 -13.78 5.20 6.15
N PRO A 57 -14.99 5.76 5.90
CA PRO A 57 -15.83 5.29 4.78
C PRO A 57 -15.22 5.63 3.41
N ASP A 58 -14.62 6.82 3.27
CA ASP A 58 -13.99 7.20 2.00
C ASP A 58 -12.80 6.28 1.69
N ALA A 59 -11.97 5.99 2.68
CA ALA A 59 -10.81 5.11 2.50
C ALA A 59 -11.21 3.67 2.20
N PHE A 60 -12.34 3.20 2.74
CA PHE A 60 -12.90 1.91 2.38
C PHE A 60 -13.32 1.88 0.91
N SER A 61 -13.98 2.94 0.43
CA SER A 61 -14.35 3.08 -0.99
C SER A 61 -13.12 3.11 -1.89
N LEU A 62 -12.12 3.94 -1.54
CA LEU A 62 -10.86 4.05 -2.26
C LEU A 62 -10.15 2.69 -2.37
N PHE A 63 -10.07 1.94 -1.26
CA PHE A 63 -9.44 0.62 -1.26
C PHE A 63 -10.18 -0.35 -2.18
N GLY A 64 -11.50 -0.25 -2.22
CA GLY A 64 -12.35 -0.93 -3.19
C GLY A 64 -12.03 -0.63 -4.65
N GLU A 65 -11.91 0.66 -4.98
CA GLU A 65 -11.55 1.13 -6.31
C GLU A 65 -10.16 0.65 -6.71
N LEU A 66 -9.19 0.67 -5.79
CA LEU A 66 -7.85 0.14 -6.02
C LEU A 66 -7.86 -1.36 -6.31
N ILE A 67 -8.59 -2.16 -5.54
CA ILE A 67 -8.76 -3.60 -5.82
C ILE A 67 -9.36 -3.80 -7.20
N ASN A 68 -10.43 -3.05 -7.51
CA ASN A 68 -11.11 -3.19 -8.80
C ASN A 68 -10.20 -2.77 -9.96
N LYS A 69 -9.43 -1.70 -9.78
CA LYS A 69 -8.43 -1.24 -10.75
C LYS A 69 -7.38 -2.32 -10.99
N CYS A 70 -6.80 -2.89 -9.94
CA CYS A 70 -5.82 -3.97 -10.05
C CYS A 70 -6.39 -5.22 -10.75
N LEU A 71 -7.65 -5.58 -10.49
CA LEU A 71 -8.30 -6.72 -11.15
C LEU A 71 -8.54 -6.47 -12.65
N HIS A 72 -8.78 -5.22 -13.05
CA HIS A 72 -9.02 -4.85 -14.45
C HIS A 72 -7.75 -4.40 -15.20
N ASP A 73 -6.62 -4.28 -14.51
CA ASP A 73 -5.35 -3.87 -15.10
C ASP A 73 -4.70 -5.02 -15.88
N LYS A 74 -5.27 -5.31 -17.06
CA LYS A 74 -4.80 -6.35 -17.98
C LYS A 74 -3.35 -6.13 -18.47
N TRP A 75 -2.82 -4.92 -18.32
CA TRP A 75 -1.47 -4.54 -18.74
C TRP A 75 -0.37 -5.11 -17.84
N LYS A 76 -0.61 -5.20 -16.52
CA LYS A 76 0.35 -5.82 -15.60
C LYS A 76 0.54 -7.31 -15.89
N SER A 77 -0.52 -8.01 -16.25
CA SER A 77 -0.44 -9.42 -16.61
C SER A 77 0.35 -9.66 -17.90
N VAL A 78 0.35 -8.71 -18.84
CA VAL A 78 1.18 -8.78 -20.06
C VAL A 78 2.64 -8.46 -19.74
N ASP A 79 2.90 -7.47 -18.89
CA ASP A 79 4.25 -7.11 -18.44
C ASP A 79 4.90 -8.24 -17.63
N ASP A 80 4.17 -8.85 -16.70
CA ASP A 80 4.62 -10.02 -15.91
C ASP A 80 4.94 -11.22 -16.83
N VAL A 81 4.13 -11.45 -17.88
CA VAL A 81 4.38 -12.51 -18.87
C VAL A 81 5.62 -12.19 -19.71
N LEU A 82 5.81 -10.95 -20.14
CA LEU A 82 7.01 -10.52 -20.87
C LEU A 82 8.27 -10.58 -20.01
N HIS A 83 8.17 -10.24 -18.72
CA HIS A 83 9.26 -10.38 -17.75
C HIS A 83 9.62 -11.85 -17.51
N ALA A 84 8.62 -12.73 -17.37
CA ALA A 84 8.84 -14.18 -17.26
C ALA A 84 9.47 -14.78 -18.53
N TRP A 85 9.11 -14.26 -19.71
CA TRP A 85 9.66 -14.70 -20.98
C TRP A 85 11.10 -14.21 -21.20
N LYS A 86 11.43 -13.00 -20.75
CA LYS A 86 12.79 -12.42 -20.83
C LYS A 86 13.79 -13.10 -19.89
N HIS A 87 13.32 -13.77 -18.85
CA HIS A 87 14.14 -14.58 -17.94
C HIS A 87 14.16 -16.10 -18.29
N SER A 88 13.83 -16.47 -19.54
CA SER A 88 14.06 -17.82 -20.10
C SER A 88 15.23 -17.85 -21.09
#